data_AF-A0A2N6UIJ4-F1
#
_entry.id   AF-A0A2N6UIJ4-F1
#
_cell.length_a   1.000
_cell.length_b   1.000
_cell.length_c   1.000
_cell.angle_alpha   90.00
_cell.angle_beta   90.00
_cell.angle_gamma   90.00
#
_symmetry.space_group_name_H-M   'P 1'
#
loop_
_entity.id
_entity.type
_entity.pdbx_description
1 polymer ?
#
loop_
_entity_poly.entity_id
_entity_poly.type
_entity_poly.pdbx_seq_one_letter_code
_entity_poly.pdbx_strand_id
1 'polypeptide(L)'
;MKDFKYENNRIKEIDKLLVEARDALGVLQRATKRVGKASDYSLTGLVGRNIVGDFLRSNKNNSINKAIDRSQDVLLSLHSNLLTFDPKLASIIDLPYKLSQFSSPRNPISDMKLRIDMRKKKLDIQKSEKKLITLIKKLSKERSKEINKIKKSIELKAFED
;
A
#
# COMPACT_ATOMS: atom_id res chain seq x y z
N MET A 1 14.85 -17.26 29.78
CA MET A 1 14.77 -15.87 29.30
C MET A 1 13.38 -15.37 29.65
N LYS A 2 13.22 -14.44 30.61
CA LYS A 2 11.88 -13.98 31.02
C LYS A 2 11.24 -13.23 29.85
N ASP A 3 10.09 -13.71 29.38
CA ASP A 3 9.24 -12.99 28.44
C ASP A 3 8.69 -11.76 29.15
N PHE A 4 9.41 -10.64 29.04
CA PHE A 4 8.87 -9.33 29.38
C PHE A 4 7.75 -9.03 28.38
N LYS A 5 6.54 -9.45 28.72
CA LYS A 5 5.31 -9.00 28.06
C LYS A 5 5.21 -7.50 28.35
N TYR A 6 5.77 -6.69 27.44
CA TYR A 6 5.83 -5.24 27.56
C TYR A 6 4.40 -4.68 27.70
N GLU A 7 4.01 -4.25 28.91
CA GLU A 7 2.86 -3.37 29.14
C GLU A 7 3.18 -1.91 28.79
N ASN A 8 4.05 -1.68 27.80
CA ASN A 8 4.29 -0.34 27.28
C ASN A 8 3.25 -0.05 26.19
N ASN A 9 2.29 0.82 26.51
CA ASN A 9 1.22 1.21 25.58
C ASN A 9 1.77 1.76 24.25
N ARG A 10 2.91 2.46 24.28
CA ARG A 10 3.54 3.00 23.07
C ARG A 10 4.12 1.91 22.17
N ILE A 11 4.69 0.84 22.73
CA ILE A 11 5.12 -0.33 21.95
C ILE A 11 3.90 -1.03 21.33
N LYS A 12 2.80 -1.19 22.09
CA LYS A 12 1.56 -1.79 21.58
C LYS A 12 0.98 -0.98 20.41
N GLU A 13 0.98 0.34 20.51
CA GLU A 13 0.58 1.25 19.42
C GLU A 13 1.46 1.10 18.18
N ILE A 14 2.79 1.07 18.35
CA ILE A 14 3.73 0.87 17.24
C ILE A 14 3.51 -0.50 16.59
N ASP A 15 3.27 -1.56 17.38
CA ASP A 15 3.00 -2.89 16.87
C ASP A 15 1.69 -2.95 16.06
N LYS A 16 0.64 -2.26 16.53
CA LYS A 16 -0.61 -2.10 15.78
C LYS A 16 -0.37 -1.40 14.44
N LEU A 17 0.33 -0.27 14.43
CA LEU A 17 0.66 0.48 13.20
C LEU A 17 1.53 -0.33 12.24
N LEU A 18 2.44 -1.17 12.74
CA LEU A 18 3.23 -2.08 11.93
C LEU A 18 2.37 -3.16 11.25
N VAL A 19 1.37 -3.69 11.94
CA VAL A 19 0.41 -4.64 11.35
C VAL A 19 -0.40 -3.96 10.26
N GLU A 20 -0.97 -2.78 10.53
CA GLU A 20 -1.74 -2.00 9.56
C GLU A 20 -0.91 -1.62 8.33
N ALA A 21 0.33 -1.16 8.51
CA ALA A 21 1.22 -0.82 7.41
C ALA A 21 1.61 -2.02 6.55
N ARG A 22 1.77 -3.21 7.15
CA ARG A 22 2.04 -4.46 6.41
C ARG A 22 0.82 -4.93 5.63
N ASP A 23 -0.39 -4.81 6.19
CA ASP A 23 -1.61 -5.13 5.47
C ASP A 23 -1.83 -4.18 4.29
N ALA A 24 -1.65 -2.86 4.51
CA ALA A 24 -1.67 -1.86 3.45
C ALA A 24 -0.70 -2.19 2.31
N LEU A 25 0.53 -2.60 2.64
CA LEU A 25 1.52 -3.03 1.66
C LEU A 25 1.04 -4.27 0.88
N GLY A 26 0.45 -5.26 1.56
CA GLY A 26 -0.12 -6.45 0.92
C GLY A 26 -1.27 -6.11 -0.03
N VAL A 27 -2.13 -5.14 0.33
CA VAL A 27 -3.20 -4.64 -0.53
C VAL A 27 -2.62 -3.98 -1.79
N LEU A 28 -1.63 -3.09 -1.64
CA LEU A 28 -0.98 -2.42 -2.79
C LEU A 28 -0.27 -3.41 -3.71
N GLN A 29 0.47 -4.38 -3.16
CA GLN A 29 1.14 -5.40 -3.99
C GLN A 29 0.15 -6.23 -4.81
N ARG A 30 -1.02 -6.54 -4.24
CA ARG A 30 -2.11 -7.19 -4.98
C ARG A 30 -2.66 -6.29 -6.08
N ALA A 31 -2.82 -4.99 -5.82
CA ALA A 31 -3.22 -4.01 -6.82
C ALA A 31 -2.19 -3.88 -7.95
N THR A 32 -0.90 -3.73 -7.63
CA THR A 32 0.21 -3.69 -8.59
C THR A 32 0.24 -4.93 -9.50
N LYS A 33 0.07 -6.13 -8.93
CA LYS A 33 -0.01 -7.37 -9.72
C LYS A 33 -1.21 -7.36 -10.68
N ARG A 34 -2.37 -6.86 -10.24
CA ARG A 34 -3.58 -6.76 -11.08
C ARG A 34 -3.41 -5.74 -12.22
N VAL A 35 -2.85 -4.57 -11.93
CA VAL A 35 -2.55 -3.54 -12.96
C VAL A 35 -1.50 -4.04 -13.95
N GLY A 36 -0.43 -4.70 -13.47
CA GLY A 36 0.60 -5.28 -14.33
C GLY A 36 0.04 -6.33 -15.30
N LYS A 37 -0.81 -7.26 -14.81
CA LYS A 37 -1.50 -8.21 -15.69
C LYS A 37 -2.42 -7.55 -16.72
N ALA A 38 -2.91 -6.34 -16.46
CA ALA A 38 -3.72 -5.58 -17.42
C ALA A 38 -2.86 -4.84 -18.45
N SER A 39 -1.66 -4.36 -18.07
CA SER A 39 -0.72 -3.70 -18.99
C SER A 39 -0.04 -4.66 -19.95
N ASP A 40 0.12 -5.92 -19.57
CA ASP A 40 0.83 -6.94 -20.35
C ASP A 40 -0.06 -7.64 -21.39
N TYR A 41 -1.38 -7.44 -21.34
CA TYR A 41 -2.27 -7.84 -22.42
C TYR A 41 -2.06 -6.90 -23.61
N SER A 42 -1.24 -7.38 -24.54
CA SER A 42 -1.37 -7.02 -25.94
C SER A 42 -2.84 -7.16 -26.35
N LEU A 43 -3.42 -6.13 -26.97
CA LEU A 43 -4.64 -6.23 -27.79
C LEU A 43 -4.43 -7.16 -29.01
N THR A 44 -3.64 -8.22 -28.91
CA THR A 44 -3.54 -9.26 -29.94
C THR A 44 -4.72 -10.21 -29.78
N GLY A 45 -5.82 -9.84 -30.44
CA GLY A 45 -6.15 -10.56 -31.67
C GLY A 45 -7.16 -11.71 -31.63
N LEU A 46 -7.82 -12.06 -30.51
CA LEU A 46 -8.70 -13.25 -30.53
C LEU A 46 -9.99 -13.23 -29.70
N VAL A 47 -10.40 -12.07 -29.19
CA VAL A 47 -11.79 -11.89 -28.73
C VAL A 47 -12.36 -10.68 -29.47
N GLY A 48 -13.07 -10.99 -30.54
CA GLY A 48 -13.63 -10.05 -31.50
C GLY A 48 -14.55 -9.00 -30.88
N ARG A 49 -14.91 -8.04 -31.73
CA ARG A 49 -15.83 -6.91 -31.53
C ARG A 49 -17.26 -7.34 -31.12
N ASN A 50 -17.41 -8.06 -30.02
CA ASN A 50 -18.70 -8.57 -29.53
C ASN A 50 -18.95 -8.08 -28.10
N ILE A 51 -20.24 -7.94 -27.74
CA ILE A 51 -20.77 -7.47 -26.45
C ILE A 51 -20.09 -8.17 -25.24
N VAL A 52 -19.69 -9.44 -25.40
CA VAL A 52 -18.96 -10.23 -24.40
C VAL A 52 -17.54 -9.68 -24.14
N GLY A 53 -16.83 -9.24 -25.19
CA GLY A 53 -15.52 -8.62 -25.08
C GLY A 53 -15.57 -7.26 -24.36
N ASP A 54 -16.60 -6.46 -24.63
CA ASP A 54 -16.84 -5.19 -23.93
C ASP A 54 -17.31 -5.39 -22.48
N PHE A 55 -18.11 -6.43 -22.22
CA PHE A 55 -18.48 -6.83 -20.86
C PHE A 55 -17.26 -7.27 -20.03
N LEU A 56 -16.40 -8.12 -20.57
CA LEU A 56 -15.15 -8.54 -19.91
C LEU A 56 -14.19 -7.37 -19.66
N ARG A 57 -14.14 -6.39 -20.57
CA ARG A 57 -13.33 -5.16 -20.41
C ARG A 57 -13.90 -4.22 -19.34
N SER A 58 -15.21 -3.98 -19.35
CA SER A 58 -15.89 -3.15 -18.34
C SER A 58 -15.73 -3.75 -16.94
N ASN A 59 -15.89 -5.07 -16.81
CA ASN A 59 -15.73 -5.78 -15.54
C ASN A 59 -14.28 -5.72 -15.02
N LYS A 60 -13.28 -5.77 -15.91
CA LYS A 60 -11.86 -5.68 -15.55
C LYS A 60 -11.44 -4.26 -15.13
N ASN A 61 -11.89 -3.20 -15.84
CA ASN A 61 -11.68 -1.82 -15.41
C ASN A 61 -12.32 -1.53 -14.05
N ASN A 62 -13.54 -2.02 -13.83
CA ASN A 62 -14.19 -1.96 -12.52
C ASN A 62 -13.40 -2.74 -11.45
N SER A 63 -12.83 -3.90 -11.77
CA SER A 63 -12.00 -4.66 -10.82
C SER A 63 -10.70 -3.96 -10.44
N ILE A 64 -10.09 -3.21 -11.38
CA ILE A 64 -8.87 -2.45 -11.17
C ILE A 64 -9.16 -1.23 -10.31
N ASN A 65 -10.22 -0.48 -10.65
CA ASN A 65 -10.68 0.66 -9.85
C ASN A 65 -11.04 0.23 -8.43
N LYS A 66 -11.80 -0.86 -8.25
CA LYS A 66 -12.08 -1.43 -6.92
C LYS A 66 -10.82 -1.82 -6.15
N ALA A 67 -9.76 -2.28 -6.81
CA ALA A 67 -8.50 -2.60 -6.16
C ALA A 67 -7.73 -1.33 -5.74
N ILE A 68 -7.80 -0.27 -6.56
CA ILE A 68 -7.24 1.04 -6.25
C ILE A 68 -8.01 1.69 -5.10
N ASP A 69 -9.35 1.67 -5.13
CA ASP A 69 -10.21 2.20 -4.06
C ASP A 69 -9.87 1.54 -2.72
N ARG A 70 -9.82 0.21 -2.66
CA ARG A 70 -9.39 -0.51 -1.45
C ARG A 70 -7.97 -0.12 -0.99
N SER A 71 -7.06 0.14 -1.94
CA SER A 71 -5.71 0.57 -1.59
C SER A 71 -5.73 1.97 -0.98
N GLN A 72 -6.54 2.88 -1.52
CA GLN A 72 -6.72 4.22 -0.99
C GLN A 72 -7.39 4.20 0.38
N ASP A 73 -8.45 3.42 0.57
CA ASP A 73 -9.17 3.31 1.85
C ASP A 73 -8.24 2.83 2.97
N VAL A 74 -7.47 1.77 2.72
CA VAL A 74 -6.52 1.22 3.71
C VAL A 74 -5.38 2.20 4.00
N LEU A 75 -4.88 2.91 2.98
CA LEU A 75 -3.86 3.95 3.17
C LEU A 75 -4.39 5.16 3.93
N LEU A 76 -5.64 5.57 3.71
CA LEU A 76 -6.29 6.66 4.43
C LEU A 76 -6.53 6.30 5.90
N SER A 77 -6.98 5.07 6.15
CA SER A 77 -7.12 4.55 7.52
C SER A 77 -5.78 4.56 8.26
N LEU A 78 -4.73 4.02 7.62
CA LEU A 78 -3.37 4.05 8.16
C LEU A 78 -2.87 5.49 8.37
N HIS A 79 -3.11 6.39 7.42
CA HIS A 79 -2.74 7.80 7.55
C HIS A 79 -3.41 8.46 8.76
N SER A 80 -4.72 8.21 8.97
CA SER A 80 -5.45 8.72 10.13
C SER A 80 -4.85 8.23 11.45
N ASN A 81 -4.53 6.93 11.55
CA ASN A 81 -3.91 6.37 12.75
C ASN A 81 -2.48 6.90 12.98
N LEU A 82 -1.74 7.16 11.91
CA LEU A 82 -0.41 7.77 11.98
C LEU A 82 -0.48 9.24 12.42
N LEU A 83 -1.49 10.01 11.99
CA LEU A 83 -1.63 11.41 12.41
C LEU A 83 -1.75 11.54 13.93
N THR A 84 -2.48 10.63 14.57
CA THR A 84 -2.61 10.60 16.03
C THR A 84 -1.34 10.13 16.75
N PHE A 85 -0.50 9.34 16.07
CA PHE A 85 0.73 8.78 16.66
C PHE A 85 1.96 9.67 16.46
N ASP A 86 2.26 10.03 15.21
CA ASP A 86 3.29 10.97 14.79
C ASP A 86 2.94 11.56 13.40
N PRO A 87 2.56 12.84 13.30
CA PRO A 87 2.28 13.52 12.03
C PRO A 87 3.41 13.44 11.00
N LYS A 88 4.68 13.33 11.42
CA LYS A 88 5.83 13.19 10.50
C LYS A 88 5.90 11.81 9.85
N LEU A 89 5.32 10.79 10.47
CA LEU A 89 5.18 9.47 9.86
C LEU A 89 3.97 9.44 8.92
N ALA A 90 2.89 10.15 9.26
CA ALA A 90 1.72 10.29 8.39
C ALA A 90 2.08 10.93 7.04
N SER A 91 2.91 11.98 7.04
CA SER A 91 3.35 12.66 5.81
C SER A 91 4.16 11.79 4.83
N ILE A 92 4.54 10.58 5.22
CA ILE A 92 5.23 9.60 4.35
C ILE A 92 4.22 8.88 3.45
N ILE A 93 2.97 8.74 3.89
CA ILE A 93 1.93 8.05 3.10
C ILE A 93 1.69 8.82 1.81
N ASP A 94 1.58 8.06 0.72
CA ASP A 94 1.26 8.58 -0.61
C ASP A 94 0.09 7.79 -1.15
N LEU A 95 -0.93 8.51 -1.62
CA LEU A 95 -2.16 7.90 -2.10
C LEU A 95 -2.07 7.72 -3.61
N PRO A 96 -2.17 6.49 -4.12
CA PRO A 96 -2.12 6.26 -5.56
C PRO A 96 -3.35 6.89 -6.23
N TYR A 97 -3.19 7.67 -7.30
CA TYR A 97 -4.31 8.41 -7.94
C TYR A 97 -5.37 7.52 -8.62
N LYS A 98 -6.66 7.91 -8.66
CA LYS A 98 -7.67 7.12 -9.41
C LYS A 98 -7.45 7.24 -10.93
N LEU A 99 -7.87 6.22 -11.67
CA LEU A 99 -7.94 6.30 -13.12
C LEU A 99 -9.10 7.24 -13.51
N SER A 100 -8.85 8.23 -14.36
CA SER A 100 -9.95 8.81 -15.15
C SER A 100 -10.52 7.69 -16.02
N GLN A 101 -11.84 7.66 -16.21
CA GLN A 101 -12.50 6.62 -16.99
C GLN A 101 -11.77 6.45 -18.33
N PHE A 102 -11.15 5.30 -18.54
CA PHE A 102 -10.48 5.01 -19.80
C PHE A 102 -11.54 4.92 -20.89
N SER A 103 -11.53 5.87 -21.82
CA SER A 103 -12.30 5.75 -23.06
C SER A 103 -11.87 4.46 -23.77
N SER A 104 -12.82 3.61 -24.16
CA SER A 104 -12.53 2.38 -24.89
C SER A 104 -11.61 2.67 -26.08
N PRO A 105 -10.45 2.01 -26.19
CA PRO A 105 -9.56 2.25 -27.31
C PRO A 105 -10.24 1.81 -28.60
N ARG A 106 -10.59 2.77 -29.45
CA ARG A 106 -11.24 2.53 -30.74
C ARG A 106 -10.22 2.19 -31.84
N ASN A 107 -8.95 2.62 -31.67
CA ASN A 107 -7.86 2.51 -32.64
C ASN A 107 -6.50 2.12 -31.97
N PRO A 108 -5.48 1.67 -32.74
CA PRO A 108 -4.16 1.29 -32.20
C PRO A 108 -3.46 2.38 -31.37
N ILE A 109 -3.65 3.65 -31.73
CA ILE A 109 -3.11 4.81 -30.99
C ILE A 109 -3.73 4.90 -29.60
N SER A 110 -5.04 4.68 -29.48
CA SER A 110 -5.73 4.69 -28.18
C SER A 110 -5.37 3.49 -27.32
N ASP A 111 -4.99 2.35 -27.91
CA ASP A 111 -4.46 1.22 -27.17
C ASP A 111 -3.05 1.46 -26.63
N MET A 112 -2.17 2.08 -27.44
CA MET A 112 -0.85 2.49 -26.98
C MET A 112 -0.95 3.49 -25.83
N LYS A 113 -1.88 4.46 -25.92
CA LYS A 113 -2.17 5.41 -24.84
C LYS A 113 -2.62 4.70 -23.56
N LEU A 114 -3.57 3.76 -23.66
CA LEU A 114 -4.05 2.96 -22.52
C LEU A 114 -2.90 2.19 -21.86
N ARG A 115 -2.02 1.56 -22.63
CA ARG A 115 -0.85 0.84 -22.10
C ARG A 115 0.12 1.77 -21.37
N ILE A 116 0.39 2.94 -21.92
CA ILE A 116 1.24 3.96 -21.27
C ILE A 116 0.62 4.40 -19.94
N ASP A 117 -0.69 4.66 -19.91
CA ASP A 117 -1.38 5.11 -18.70
C ASP A 117 -1.41 4.00 -17.63
N MET A 118 -1.65 2.74 -18.01
CA MET A 118 -1.55 1.60 -17.10
C MET A 118 -0.13 1.42 -16.54
N ARG A 119 0.91 1.63 -17.35
CA ARG A 119 2.31 1.58 -16.89
C ARG A 119 2.63 2.71 -15.92
N LYS A 120 2.20 3.95 -16.22
CA LYS A 120 2.31 5.08 -15.29
C LYS A 120 1.61 4.77 -13.96
N LYS A 121 0.45 4.11 -14.02
CA LYS A 121 -0.29 3.72 -12.82
C LYS A 121 0.44 2.65 -12.00
N LYS A 122 1.01 1.64 -12.65
CA LYS A 122 1.86 0.64 -11.98
C LYS A 122 3.02 1.31 -11.25
N LEU A 123 3.69 2.26 -11.90
CA LEU A 123 4.79 3.02 -11.29
C LEU A 123 4.34 3.85 -10.08
N ASP A 124 3.16 4.45 -10.15
CA ASP A 124 2.56 5.22 -9.06
C ASP A 124 2.25 4.37 -7.83
N ILE A 125 1.61 3.21 -8.03
CA ILE A 125 1.36 2.25 -6.94
C ILE A 125 2.69 1.76 -6.35
N GLN A 126 3.69 1.46 -7.17
CA GLN A 126 5.03 1.07 -6.71
C GLN A 126 5.75 2.17 -5.92
N LYS A 127 5.55 3.45 -6.24
CA LYS A 127 6.07 4.56 -5.41
C LYS A 127 5.43 4.55 -4.02
N SER A 128 4.11 4.34 -3.96
CA SER A 128 3.37 4.20 -2.70
C SER A 128 3.85 3.00 -1.89
N GLU A 129 4.10 1.85 -2.52
CA GLU A 129 4.71 0.67 -1.90
C GLU A 129 6.08 0.98 -1.29
N LYS A 130 6.97 1.65 -2.04
CA LYS A 130 8.30 2.02 -1.54
C LYS A 130 8.22 2.92 -0.30
N LYS A 131 7.28 3.87 -0.30
CA LYS A 131 7.04 4.76 0.85
C LYS A 131 6.53 3.99 2.07
N LEU A 132 5.61 3.04 1.89
CA LEU A 132 5.18 2.14 2.98
C LEU A 132 6.33 1.29 3.55
N ILE A 133 7.21 0.76 2.69
CA ILE A 133 8.39 0.01 3.15
C ILE A 133 9.27 0.91 4.03
N THR A 134 9.47 2.17 3.64
CA THR A 134 10.20 3.16 4.44
C THR A 134 9.50 3.43 5.77
N LEU A 135 8.17 3.57 5.79
CA LEU A 135 7.38 3.73 7.00
C LEU A 135 7.55 2.54 7.96
N ILE A 136 7.41 1.30 7.45
CA ILE A 136 7.59 0.07 8.24
C ILE A 136 8.99 0.03 8.86
N LYS A 137 10.03 0.42 8.12
CA LYS A 137 11.40 0.50 8.63
C LYS A 137 11.54 1.54 9.75
N LYS A 138 10.92 2.71 9.61
CA LYS A 138 10.92 3.76 10.64
C LYS A 138 10.20 3.32 11.90
N LEU A 139 8.97 2.79 11.78
CA LEU A 139 8.19 2.25 12.90
C LEU A 139 8.96 1.11 13.62
N SER A 140 9.59 0.22 12.87
CA SER A 140 10.42 -0.86 13.47
C SER A 140 11.61 -0.29 14.26
N LYS A 141 12.25 0.77 13.75
CA LYS A 141 13.36 1.44 14.45
C LYS A 141 12.88 2.15 15.71
N GLU A 142 11.71 2.78 15.69
CA GLU A 142 11.09 3.39 16.88
C GLU A 142 10.76 2.35 17.92
N ARG A 143 10.16 1.23 17.52
CA ARG A 143 9.91 0.09 18.41
C ARG A 143 11.19 -0.36 19.12
N SER A 144 12.28 -0.57 18.38
CA SER A 144 13.56 -0.98 18.95
C SER A 144 14.12 0.05 19.94
N LYS A 145 13.97 1.35 19.65
CA LYS A 145 14.39 2.41 20.58
C LYS A 145 13.62 2.34 21.90
N GLU A 146 12.30 2.19 21.84
CA GLU A 146 11.46 2.09 23.04
C GLU A 146 11.80 0.84 23.86
N ILE A 147 12.02 -0.31 23.21
CA ILE A 147 12.48 -1.53 23.89
C ILE A 147 13.82 -1.29 24.60
N ASN A 148 14.78 -0.65 23.95
CA ASN A 148 16.11 -0.41 24.53
C ASN A 148 16.05 0.57 25.71
N LYS A 149 15.18 1.59 25.66
CA LYS A 149 14.94 2.49 26.80
C LYS A 149 14.44 1.72 28.02
N ILE A 150 13.46 0.83 27.82
CA ILE A 150 12.90 0.02 28.90
C ILE A 150 13.96 -0.90 29.50
N LYS A 151 14.73 -1.61 28.65
CA LYS A 151 15.83 -2.47 29.12
C LYS A 151 16.84 -1.70 29.97
N LYS A 152 17.30 -0.54 29.48
CA LYS A 152 18.23 0.32 30.21
C LYS A 152 17.65 0.80 31.54
N SER A 153 16.36 1.15 31.59
CA SER A 153 15.70 1.57 32.83
C SER A 153 15.58 0.45 33.86
N ILE A 154 15.40 -0.80 33.41
CA ILE A 154 15.37 -1.98 34.28
C ILE A 154 16.76 -2.28 34.81
N GLU A 155 17.77 -2.24 33.94
CA GLU A 155 19.17 -2.43 34.33
C GLU A 155 19.59 -1.41 35.38
N LEU A 156 19.32 -0.11 35.16
CA LEU A 156 19.66 0.94 36.12
C LEU A 156 19.01 0.72 37.50
N LYS A 157 17.72 0.37 37.54
CA LYS A 157 17.03 0.07 38.80
C LYS A 157 17.65 -1.13 39.52
N ALA A 158 18.03 -2.16 38.78
CA ALA A 158 18.69 -3.34 39.35
C ALA A 158 20.11 -3.07 39.88
N PHE A 159 20.72 -1.91 39.57
CA PHE A 159 21.99 -1.46 40.15
C PHE A 159 21.80 -0.47 41.31
N GLU A 160 20.60 0.09 41.49
CA GLU A 160 20.26 1.00 42.59
C GLU A 160 19.71 0.25 43.82
N ASP A 161 19.23 -0.98 43.64
CA ASP A 161 18.85 -1.95 44.68
C ASP A 161 20.04 -2.86 45.09
#